data_AF-A0A0R2F300-F1
#
_entry.id   AF-A0A0R2F300-F1
#
_cell.length_a   1.000
_cell.length_b   1.000
_cell.length_c   1.000
_cell.angle_alpha   90.00
_cell.angle_beta   90.00
_cell.angle_gamma   90.00
#
_symmetry.space_group_name_H-M   'P 1'
#
loop_
_entity.id
_entity.type
_entity.pdbx_description
1 polymer ?
#
loop_
_entity_poly.entity_id
_entity_poly.type
_entity_poly.pdbx_seq_one_letter_code
_entity_poly.pdbx_strand_id
1 'polypeptide(L)'
;MTEEKAATTTEPKKYNKNMKQETFTSKRGTEYLFTYPGTFYVQKNVMDASMRNGVQDTTLLNEAIMQHILEGDYDWNYFDKKVATKDRSESIAVRDFDDTEVTYNFKFPGFQRIIKLQAEATADDGSLMTAEYYKGLMKHVITNEEVNFSYWDHHEGYTEVMQEADLFIGTIVNNSEYQEVMTAASDFVGKMFR
;
A
#
# COMPACT_ATOMS: atom_id res chain seq x y z
N MET A 1 23.84 11.98 -19.04
CA MET A 1 23.04 12.98 -18.31
C MET A 1 22.57 12.29 -17.05
N THR A 2 23.12 12.68 -15.92
CA THR A 2 22.85 12.07 -14.62
C THR A 2 21.75 12.90 -13.98
N GLU A 3 20.55 12.35 -13.85
CA GLU A 3 19.46 13.01 -13.12
C GLU A 3 19.80 12.99 -11.62
N GLU A 4 20.20 14.15 -11.12
CA GLU A 4 20.36 14.42 -9.71
C GLU A 4 18.96 14.40 -9.08
N LYS A 5 18.69 13.35 -8.30
CA LYS A 5 17.45 13.15 -7.57
C LYS A 5 17.32 14.30 -6.56
N ALA A 6 16.42 15.25 -6.83
CA ALA A 6 16.13 16.34 -5.91
C ALA A 6 15.69 15.75 -4.57
N ALA A 7 16.52 15.90 -3.54
CA ALA A 7 16.16 15.62 -2.17
C ALA A 7 15.09 16.65 -1.77
N THR A 8 13.83 16.23 -1.72
CA THR A 8 12.77 16.99 -1.06
C THR A 8 13.15 17.13 0.41
N THR A 9 13.77 18.26 0.74
CA THR A 9 14.10 18.66 2.10
C THR A 9 12.79 19.13 2.72
N THR A 10 12.01 18.18 3.25
CA THR A 10 10.90 18.48 4.15
C THR A 10 11.48 19.20 5.36
N GLU A 11 10.96 20.40 5.67
CA GLU A 11 11.34 21.10 6.91
C GLU A 11 11.18 20.13 8.10
N PRO A 12 12.15 20.07 9.02
CA PRO A 12 12.08 19.17 10.17
C PRO A 12 10.81 19.47 10.96
N LYS A 13 10.01 18.42 11.18
CA LYS A 13 8.73 18.48 11.86
C LYS A 13 8.93 19.09 13.25
N LYS A 14 8.41 20.30 13.49
CA LYS A 14 8.56 21.02 14.76
C LYS A 14 7.55 20.49 15.79
N TYR A 15 7.86 19.36 16.40
CA TYR A 15 7.07 18.82 17.50
C TYR A 15 7.35 19.56 18.81
N ASN A 16 6.30 19.87 19.56
CA ASN A 16 6.38 20.50 20.89
C ASN A 16 6.08 19.44 21.96
N LYS A 17 6.87 19.41 23.04
CA LYS A 17 6.71 18.49 24.19
C LYS A 17 5.32 18.55 24.87
N ASN A 18 4.55 19.60 24.63
CA ASN A 18 3.19 19.75 25.17
C ASN A 18 2.09 19.19 24.26
N MET A 19 2.44 18.66 23.08
CA MET A 19 1.48 18.01 22.19
C MET A 19 1.06 16.65 22.74
N LYS A 20 -0.14 16.20 22.39
CA LYS A 20 -0.57 14.84 22.73
C LYS A 20 0.24 13.86 21.90
N GLN A 21 0.83 12.86 22.56
CA GLN A 21 1.69 11.87 21.94
C GLN A 21 1.31 10.45 22.40
N GLU A 22 1.54 9.47 21.55
CA GLU A 22 1.36 8.03 21.85
C GLU A 22 2.53 7.25 21.21
N THR A 23 3.22 6.42 21.99
CA THR A 23 4.21 5.49 21.44
C THR A 23 3.53 4.19 21.07
N PHE A 24 3.68 3.77 19.82
CA PHE A 24 3.23 2.48 19.31
C PHE A 24 4.44 1.57 19.06
N THR A 25 4.42 0.36 19.62
CA THR A 25 5.43 -0.67 19.34
C THR A 25 4.82 -1.72 18.40
N SER A 26 5.37 -1.82 17.20
CA SER A 26 4.97 -2.86 16.23
C SER A 26 5.28 -4.27 16.76
N LYS A 27 4.67 -5.31 16.17
CA LYS A 27 4.92 -6.71 16.57
C LYS A 27 6.38 -7.14 16.42
N ARG A 28 7.17 -6.46 15.57
CA ARG A 28 8.60 -6.73 15.39
C ARG A 28 9.48 -5.89 16.32
N GLY A 29 8.89 -5.11 17.24
CA GLY A 29 9.62 -4.33 18.24
C GLY A 29 10.07 -2.94 17.79
N THR A 30 9.76 -2.51 16.56
CA THR A 30 10.01 -1.13 16.13
C THR A 30 9.05 -0.18 16.87
N GLU A 31 9.58 0.83 17.54
CA GLU A 31 8.80 1.90 18.17
C GLU A 31 8.55 3.06 17.19
N TYR A 32 7.33 3.58 17.23
CA TYR A 32 6.86 4.72 16.45
C TYR A 32 6.21 5.72 17.41
N LEU A 33 6.63 6.98 17.36
CA LEU A 33 6.02 8.05 18.14
C LEU A 33 4.99 8.77 17.28
N PHE A 34 3.73 8.75 17.71
CA PHE A 34 2.65 9.50 17.09
C PHE A 34 2.43 10.80 17.83
N THR A 35 2.26 11.89 17.09
CA THR A 35 2.06 13.22 17.65
C THR A 35 0.87 13.89 17.00
N TYR A 36 0.02 14.50 17.84
CA TYR A 36 -1.14 15.26 17.40
C TYR A 36 -0.80 16.76 17.39
N PRO A 37 -0.51 17.36 16.23
CA PRO A 37 -0.06 18.76 16.12
C PRO A 37 -1.16 19.81 16.35
N GLY A 38 -2.39 19.37 16.67
CA GLY A 38 -3.53 20.23 16.94
C GLY A 38 -4.65 20.07 15.91
N THR A 39 -5.89 20.29 16.35
CA THR A 39 -7.09 19.89 15.61
C THR A 39 -7.22 20.55 14.25
N PHE A 40 -7.03 21.87 14.16
CA PHE A 40 -7.09 22.56 12.87
C PHE A 40 -6.01 22.08 11.90
N TYR A 41 -4.79 21.84 12.42
CA TYR A 41 -3.69 21.35 11.58
C TYR A 41 -3.99 19.96 11.04
N VAL A 42 -4.47 19.05 11.88
CA VAL A 42 -4.80 17.67 11.46
C VAL A 42 -6.01 17.66 10.52
N GLN A 43 -7.04 18.45 10.79
CA GLN A 43 -8.17 18.59 9.87
C GLN A 43 -7.68 19.01 8.49
N LYS A 44 -6.88 20.08 8.40
CA LYS A 44 -6.41 20.62 7.13
C LYS A 44 -5.41 19.71 6.40
N ASN A 45 -4.39 19.22 7.10
CA ASN A 45 -3.24 18.57 6.46
C ASN A 45 -3.32 17.04 6.46
N VAL A 46 -4.27 16.44 7.17
CA VAL A 46 -4.49 14.99 7.18
C VAL A 46 -5.85 14.65 6.62
N MET A 47 -6.92 15.17 7.23
CA MET A 47 -8.29 14.80 6.83
C MET A 47 -8.64 15.40 5.46
N ASP A 48 -8.62 16.73 5.33
CA ASP A 48 -9.01 17.43 4.10
C ASP A 48 -8.04 17.12 2.96
N ALA A 49 -6.73 17.02 3.25
CA ALA A 49 -5.70 16.67 2.28
C ALA A 49 -5.85 15.23 1.73
N SER A 50 -6.52 14.35 2.48
CA SER A 50 -6.81 12.99 2.04
C SER A 50 -8.08 12.85 1.19
N MET A 51 -8.82 13.94 0.97
CA MET A 51 -10.06 13.89 0.19
C MET A 51 -9.77 13.98 -1.32
N ARG A 52 -10.35 13.08 -2.09
CA ARG A 52 -10.39 13.13 -3.57
C ARG A 52 -11.81 12.89 -4.03
N ASN A 53 -12.35 13.80 -4.85
CA ASN A 53 -13.73 13.73 -5.36
C ASN A 53 -14.80 13.56 -4.26
N GLY A 54 -14.59 14.14 -3.08
CA GLY A 54 -15.56 14.07 -1.98
C GLY A 54 -15.50 12.78 -1.15
N VAL A 55 -14.62 11.84 -1.47
CA VAL A 55 -14.37 10.61 -0.71
C VAL A 55 -12.94 10.62 -0.18
N GLN A 56 -12.69 9.96 0.94
CA GLN A 56 -11.35 9.82 1.47
C GLN A 56 -10.54 8.81 0.64
N ASP A 57 -9.39 9.25 0.12
CA ASP A 57 -8.41 8.42 -0.60
C ASP A 57 -7.41 7.85 0.41
N THR A 58 -7.41 6.52 0.55
CA THR A 58 -6.52 5.79 1.48
C THR A 58 -5.04 6.05 1.22
N THR A 59 -4.62 6.22 -0.03
CA THR A 59 -3.22 6.51 -0.36
C THR A 59 -2.82 7.87 0.18
N LEU A 60 -3.64 8.89 -0.06
CA LEU A 60 -3.40 10.25 0.43
C LEU A 60 -3.48 10.33 1.95
N LEU A 61 -4.42 9.61 2.58
CA LEU A 61 -4.53 9.53 4.02
C LEU A 61 -3.24 8.99 4.64
N ASN A 62 -2.74 7.87 4.11
CA ASN A 62 -1.54 7.23 4.66
C ASN A 62 -0.29 8.08 4.42
N GLU A 63 -0.17 8.74 3.27
CA GLU A 63 0.87 9.76 3.01
C GLU A 63 0.82 10.89 4.06
N ALA A 64 -0.37 11.43 4.31
CA ALA A 64 -0.54 12.50 5.27
C ALA A 64 -0.28 12.04 6.72
N ILE A 65 -0.65 10.82 7.09
CA ILE A 65 -0.33 10.22 8.39
C ILE A 65 1.18 10.09 8.56
N MET A 66 1.88 9.50 7.58
CA MET A 66 3.34 9.37 7.60
C MET A 66 4.02 10.75 7.72
N GLN A 67 3.49 11.76 7.01
CA GLN A 67 4.05 13.09 6.99
C GLN A 67 3.76 13.90 8.25
N HIS A 68 2.56 13.82 8.82
CA HIS A 68 2.11 14.78 9.83
C HIS A 68 1.85 14.18 11.22
N ILE A 69 1.68 12.86 11.32
CA ILE A 69 1.35 12.18 12.57
C ILE A 69 2.54 11.42 13.13
N LEU A 70 3.29 10.70 12.29
CA LEU A 70 4.47 9.94 12.75
C LEU A 70 5.69 10.85 12.92
N GLU A 71 6.35 10.82 14.07
CA GLU A 71 7.62 11.52 14.28
C GLU A 71 8.80 10.77 13.64
N GLY A 72 9.24 11.24 12.48
CA GLY A 72 10.36 10.67 11.74
C GLY A 72 10.20 10.79 10.23
N ASP A 73 11.23 10.35 9.51
CA ASP A 73 11.25 10.32 8.05
C ASP A 73 10.69 8.97 7.57
N TYR A 74 9.37 8.86 7.61
CA TYR A 74 8.64 7.70 7.14
C TYR A 74 7.98 8.00 5.80
N ASP A 75 8.20 7.11 4.84
CA ASP A 75 7.60 7.13 3.52
C ASP A 75 7.28 5.70 3.06
N TRP A 76 6.70 5.57 1.88
CA TRP A 76 6.43 4.26 1.27
C TRP A 76 7.68 3.38 1.19
N ASN A 77 8.82 3.96 0.81
CA ASN A 77 10.08 3.24 0.64
C ASN A 77 10.64 2.70 1.97
N TYR A 78 10.47 3.44 3.07
CA TYR A 78 10.81 2.99 4.41
C TYR A 78 10.07 1.68 4.74
N PHE A 79 8.76 1.66 4.50
CA PHE A 79 7.94 0.49 4.76
C PHE A 79 8.20 -0.64 3.77
N ASP A 80 8.37 -0.33 2.48
CA ASP A 80 8.71 -1.32 1.45
C ASP A 80 10.02 -2.05 1.79
N LYS A 81 11.01 -1.34 2.34
CA LYS A 81 12.29 -1.92 2.78
C LYS A 81 12.15 -2.90 3.95
N LYS A 82 11.09 -2.81 4.74
CA LYS A 82 10.82 -3.72 5.87
C LYS A 82 10.18 -5.05 5.45
N VAL A 83 9.72 -5.17 4.21
CA VAL A 83 9.32 -6.47 3.64
C VAL A 83 10.58 -7.31 3.41
N ALA A 84 10.64 -8.50 4.03
CA ALA A 84 11.80 -9.37 3.93
C ALA A 84 11.99 -9.82 2.48
N THR A 85 13.24 -9.86 2.01
CA THR A 85 13.55 -10.18 0.60
C THR A 85 12.92 -11.48 0.12
N LYS A 86 12.89 -12.50 0.98
CA LYS A 86 12.28 -13.81 0.69
C LYS A 86 10.76 -13.76 0.46
N ASP A 87 10.08 -12.74 0.97
CA ASP A 87 8.62 -12.60 0.87
C ASP A 87 8.24 -11.64 -0.28
N ARG A 88 9.21 -11.14 -1.07
CA ARG A 88 8.98 -10.16 -2.16
C ARG A 88 8.65 -10.79 -3.50
N SER A 89 8.69 -12.11 -3.59
CA SER A 89 8.43 -12.84 -4.82
C SER A 89 7.90 -14.23 -4.50
N GLU A 90 7.02 -14.71 -5.34
CA GLU A 90 6.44 -16.05 -5.27
C GLU A 90 6.20 -16.56 -6.70
N SER A 91 6.01 -17.85 -6.85
CA SER A 91 5.68 -18.45 -8.14
C SER A 91 4.76 -19.64 -7.95
N ILE A 92 3.85 -19.83 -8.90
CA ILE A 92 2.97 -21.00 -8.97
C ILE A 92 3.13 -21.68 -10.32
N ALA A 93 2.87 -22.98 -10.36
CA ALA A 93 2.84 -23.75 -11.60
C ALA A 93 1.38 -24.16 -11.86
N VAL A 94 0.84 -23.79 -13.01
CA VAL A 94 -0.54 -24.09 -13.41
C VAL A 94 -0.51 -24.83 -14.73
N ARG A 95 -1.35 -25.85 -14.84
CA ARG A 95 -1.48 -26.66 -16.06
C ARG A 95 -2.40 -25.97 -17.06
N ASP A 96 -2.00 -25.95 -18.31
CA ASP A 96 -2.76 -25.42 -19.44
C ASP A 96 -3.61 -26.52 -20.14
N PHE A 97 -4.49 -26.13 -21.06
CA PHE A 97 -5.39 -27.04 -21.78
C PHE A 97 -4.67 -28.11 -22.60
N ASP A 98 -3.41 -27.88 -22.98
CA ASP A 98 -2.57 -28.80 -23.75
C ASP A 98 -1.67 -29.68 -22.88
N ASP A 99 -1.95 -29.74 -21.57
CA ASP A 99 -1.15 -30.41 -20.53
C ASP A 99 0.24 -29.80 -20.28
N THR A 100 0.58 -28.66 -20.89
CA THR A 100 1.81 -27.92 -20.58
C THR A 100 1.70 -27.26 -19.22
N GLU A 101 2.76 -27.34 -18.41
CA GLU A 101 2.85 -26.63 -17.14
C GLU A 101 3.50 -25.25 -17.35
N VAL A 102 2.80 -24.19 -16.98
CA VAL A 102 3.27 -22.80 -17.07
C VAL A 102 3.54 -22.26 -15.68
N THR A 103 4.73 -21.69 -15.48
CA THR A 103 5.10 -21.02 -14.22
C THR A 103 4.76 -19.54 -14.29
N TYR A 104 3.90 -19.10 -13.36
CA TYR A 104 3.54 -17.70 -13.18
C TYR A 104 4.32 -17.11 -12.00
N ASN A 105 4.96 -15.97 -12.24
CA ASN A 105 5.83 -15.32 -11.27
C ASN A 105 5.18 -14.04 -10.73
N PHE A 106 5.21 -13.87 -9.42
CA PHE A 106 4.68 -12.70 -8.72
C PHE A 106 5.80 -11.90 -8.07
N LYS A 107 5.63 -10.58 -8.04
CA LYS A 107 6.57 -9.68 -7.39
C LYS A 107 5.85 -8.59 -6.62
N PHE A 108 6.35 -8.31 -5.41
CA PHE A 108 5.86 -7.23 -4.58
C PHE A 108 6.09 -5.87 -5.28
N PRO A 109 5.01 -5.12 -5.60
CA PRO A 109 5.14 -3.88 -6.36
C PRO A 109 5.34 -2.63 -5.47
N GLY A 110 5.41 -2.80 -4.16
CA GLY A 110 5.39 -1.70 -3.18
C GLY A 110 3.99 -1.42 -2.63
N PHE A 111 3.89 -0.99 -1.38
CA PHE A 111 2.60 -0.78 -0.69
C PHE A 111 1.76 0.30 -1.37
N GLN A 112 2.40 1.40 -1.82
CA GLN A 112 1.69 2.47 -2.52
C GLN A 112 0.99 1.93 -3.79
N ARG A 113 1.65 1.04 -4.53
CA ARG A 113 1.08 0.46 -5.75
C ARG A 113 -0.06 -0.50 -5.42
N ILE A 114 0.06 -1.32 -4.37
CA ILE A 114 -1.03 -2.22 -3.94
C ILE A 114 -2.31 -1.44 -3.61
N ILE A 115 -2.21 -0.36 -2.86
CA ILE A 115 -3.40 0.43 -2.47
C ILE A 115 -4.00 1.14 -3.68
N LYS A 116 -3.15 1.68 -4.56
CA LYS A 116 -3.60 2.27 -5.82
C LYS A 116 -4.31 1.25 -6.72
N LEU A 117 -3.93 -0.03 -6.71
CA LEU A 117 -4.63 -1.06 -7.49
C LEU A 117 -6.10 -1.17 -7.07
N GLN A 118 -6.36 -1.22 -5.76
CA GLN A 118 -7.72 -1.26 -5.24
C GLN A 118 -8.47 0.04 -5.55
N ALA A 119 -7.84 1.20 -5.32
CA ALA A 119 -8.46 2.51 -5.54
C ALA A 119 -8.82 2.73 -7.03
N GLU A 120 -7.92 2.41 -7.96
CA GLU A 120 -8.14 2.52 -9.40
C GLU A 120 -9.22 1.56 -9.91
N ALA A 121 -9.44 0.44 -9.20
CA ALA A 121 -10.47 -0.55 -9.51
C ALA A 121 -11.80 -0.30 -8.76
N THR A 122 -11.90 0.72 -7.92
CA THR A 122 -13.13 1.01 -7.17
C THR A 122 -13.99 2.01 -7.93
N ALA A 123 -15.24 1.64 -8.20
CA ALA A 123 -16.22 2.51 -8.86
C ALA A 123 -16.76 3.60 -7.90
N ASP A 124 -17.49 4.56 -8.45
CA ASP A 124 -18.05 5.69 -7.69
C ASP A 124 -19.02 5.27 -6.56
N ASP A 125 -19.64 4.10 -6.69
CA ASP A 125 -20.51 3.51 -5.67
C ASP A 125 -19.76 2.70 -4.60
N GLY A 126 -18.42 2.66 -4.68
CA GLY A 126 -17.55 1.90 -3.80
C GLY A 126 -17.41 0.41 -4.16
N SER A 127 -18.05 -0.05 -5.25
CA SER A 127 -17.91 -1.43 -5.70
C SER A 127 -16.55 -1.67 -6.36
N LEU A 128 -15.97 -2.85 -6.09
CA LEU A 128 -14.72 -3.26 -6.74
C LEU A 128 -15.00 -3.83 -8.13
N MET A 129 -14.47 -3.19 -9.16
CA MET A 129 -14.49 -3.65 -10.53
C MET A 129 -13.40 -4.70 -10.73
N THR A 130 -13.74 -5.98 -10.53
CA THR A 130 -12.79 -7.11 -10.59
C THR A 130 -11.95 -7.13 -11.87
N ALA A 131 -12.52 -6.76 -13.03
CA ALA A 131 -11.79 -6.71 -14.29
C ALA A 131 -10.64 -5.67 -14.25
N GLU A 132 -10.88 -4.46 -13.73
CA GLU A 132 -9.83 -3.44 -13.60
C GLU A 132 -8.82 -3.81 -12.50
N TYR A 133 -9.28 -4.47 -11.43
CA TYR A 133 -8.38 -4.99 -10.40
C TYR A 133 -7.41 -6.03 -10.95
N TYR A 134 -7.92 -7.05 -11.65
CA TYR A 134 -7.11 -8.12 -12.24
C TYR A 134 -6.22 -7.62 -13.38
N LYS A 135 -6.67 -6.64 -14.17
CA LYS A 135 -5.80 -5.90 -15.09
C LYS A 135 -4.60 -5.30 -14.39
N GLY A 136 -4.83 -4.71 -13.22
CA GLY A 136 -3.80 -4.16 -12.38
C GLY A 136 -2.84 -5.21 -11.82
N LEU A 137 -3.35 -6.36 -11.38
CA LEU A 137 -2.51 -7.51 -10.95
C LEU A 137 -1.60 -7.99 -12.10
N MET A 138 -2.15 -8.21 -13.29
CA MET A 138 -1.38 -8.60 -14.48
C MET A 138 -0.29 -7.59 -14.84
N LYS A 139 -0.56 -6.29 -14.65
CA LYS A 139 0.37 -5.22 -15.01
C LYS A 139 1.47 -4.99 -13.97
N HIS A 140 1.18 -5.20 -12.69
CA HIS A 140 2.03 -4.72 -11.61
C HIS A 140 2.55 -5.82 -10.69
N VAL A 141 1.87 -6.97 -10.60
CA VAL A 141 2.20 -8.06 -9.68
C VAL A 141 2.74 -9.26 -10.43
N ILE A 142 2.08 -9.65 -11.53
CA ILE A 142 2.52 -10.78 -12.38
C ILE A 142 3.64 -10.28 -13.29
N THR A 143 4.76 -10.99 -13.35
CA THR A 143 5.96 -10.56 -14.09
C THR A 143 6.14 -11.24 -15.44
N ASN A 144 5.28 -12.19 -15.79
CA ASN A 144 5.21 -12.78 -17.12
C ASN A 144 4.70 -11.73 -18.12
N GLU A 145 5.54 -11.31 -19.09
CA GLU A 145 5.27 -10.16 -19.96
C GLU A 145 4.05 -10.36 -20.87
N GLU A 146 3.77 -11.61 -21.25
CA GLU A 146 2.67 -12.02 -22.10
C GLU A 146 1.30 -11.97 -21.40
N VAL A 147 1.27 -12.00 -20.06
CA VAL A 147 0.04 -12.18 -19.29
C VAL A 147 -0.80 -10.90 -19.32
N ASN A 148 -1.91 -10.96 -20.06
CA ASN A 148 -2.96 -9.96 -20.15
C ASN A 148 -4.30 -10.65 -20.47
N PHE A 149 -5.40 -9.91 -20.62
CA PHE A 149 -6.69 -10.54 -20.90
C PHE A 149 -6.71 -11.41 -22.17
N SER A 150 -6.04 -10.99 -23.24
CA SER A 150 -5.98 -11.75 -24.50
C SER A 150 -5.12 -13.01 -24.42
N TYR A 151 -4.19 -13.08 -23.45
CA TYR A 151 -3.47 -14.30 -23.16
C TYR A 151 -4.43 -15.40 -22.67
N TRP A 152 -5.35 -15.05 -21.78
CA TRP A 152 -6.33 -15.99 -21.22
C TRP A 152 -7.40 -16.47 -22.20
N ASP A 153 -7.54 -15.82 -23.36
CA ASP A 153 -8.40 -16.33 -24.45
C ASP A 153 -7.86 -17.65 -25.04
N HIS A 154 -6.57 -17.94 -24.78
CA HIS A 154 -5.85 -19.08 -25.34
C HIS A 154 -5.16 -19.95 -24.28
N HIS A 155 -5.28 -19.62 -22.99
CA HIS A 155 -4.60 -20.34 -21.89
C HIS A 155 -5.55 -20.52 -20.71
N GLU A 156 -5.48 -21.67 -20.05
CA GLU A 156 -6.18 -21.95 -18.79
C GLU A 156 -5.46 -21.36 -17.58
N GLY A 157 -6.14 -21.35 -16.43
CA GLY A 157 -5.56 -20.90 -15.16
C GLY A 157 -5.89 -19.47 -14.76
N TYR A 158 -6.63 -18.70 -15.55
CA TYR A 158 -6.97 -17.29 -15.25
C TYR A 158 -7.43 -17.07 -13.80
N THR A 159 -8.44 -17.78 -13.34
CA THR A 159 -8.98 -17.61 -11.99
C THR A 159 -7.95 -17.95 -10.91
N GLU A 160 -7.22 -19.05 -11.09
CA GLU A 160 -6.21 -19.52 -10.13
C GLU A 160 -5.06 -18.52 -10.02
N VAL A 161 -4.50 -18.09 -11.15
CA VAL A 161 -3.39 -17.13 -11.19
C VAL A 161 -3.78 -15.78 -10.60
N MET A 162 -5.00 -15.28 -10.88
CA MET A 162 -5.47 -14.02 -10.28
C MET A 162 -5.68 -14.14 -8.77
N GLN A 163 -6.23 -15.26 -8.29
CA GLN A 163 -6.44 -15.51 -6.85
C GLN A 163 -5.12 -15.63 -6.10
N GLU A 164 -4.16 -16.35 -6.65
CA GLU A 164 -2.84 -16.51 -6.03
C GLU A 164 -2.03 -15.19 -6.04
N ALA A 165 -2.14 -14.40 -7.12
CA ALA A 165 -1.53 -13.06 -7.15
C ALA A 165 -2.15 -12.11 -6.10
N ASP A 166 -3.48 -12.16 -5.90
CA ASP A 166 -4.18 -11.40 -4.86
C ASP A 166 -3.80 -11.87 -3.44
N LEU A 167 -3.75 -13.18 -3.23
CA LEU A 167 -3.35 -13.80 -1.97
C LEU A 167 -1.90 -13.42 -1.60
N PHE A 168 -0.99 -13.43 -2.56
CA PHE A 168 0.40 -13.03 -2.40
C PHE A 168 0.50 -11.60 -1.86
N ILE A 169 -0.10 -10.61 -2.52
CA ILE A 169 -0.03 -9.21 -2.06
C ILE A 169 -0.82 -9.00 -0.76
N GLY A 170 -1.95 -9.67 -0.58
CA GLY A 170 -2.75 -9.60 0.64
C GLY A 170 -2.00 -10.13 1.86
N THR A 171 -1.26 -11.23 1.70
CA THR A 171 -0.40 -11.81 2.74
C THR A 171 0.73 -10.87 3.14
N ILE A 172 1.36 -10.19 2.16
CA ILE A 172 2.40 -9.20 2.45
C ILE A 172 1.82 -8.03 3.25
N VAL A 173 0.67 -7.47 2.83
CA VAL A 173 0.02 -6.36 3.54
C VAL A 173 -0.35 -6.76 4.97
N ASN A 174 -1.04 -7.88 5.15
CA ASN A 174 -1.53 -8.33 6.45
C ASN A 174 -0.40 -8.58 7.47
N ASN A 175 0.78 -9.00 6.99
CA ASN A 175 1.95 -9.29 7.83
C ASN A 175 2.96 -8.14 7.90
N SER A 176 2.62 -6.97 7.36
CA SER A 176 3.51 -5.81 7.30
C SER A 176 3.42 -4.93 8.54
N GLU A 177 4.55 -4.36 8.96
CA GLU A 177 4.55 -3.25 9.93
C GLU A 177 3.80 -2.03 9.37
N TYR A 178 3.79 -1.85 8.05
CA TYR A 178 3.02 -0.79 7.40
C TYR A 178 1.55 -0.81 7.81
N GLN A 179 0.88 -1.96 7.67
CA GLN A 179 -0.53 -2.12 8.02
C GLN A 179 -0.76 -1.85 9.51
N GLU A 180 0.12 -2.37 10.38
CA GLU A 180 0.04 -2.17 11.83
C GLU A 180 0.13 -0.68 12.19
N VAL A 181 1.13 0.02 11.66
CA VAL A 181 1.40 1.43 11.99
C VAL A 181 0.33 2.35 11.42
N MET A 182 -0.12 2.16 10.17
CA MET A 182 -1.16 3.00 9.57
C MET A 182 -2.50 2.84 10.30
N THR A 183 -2.83 1.62 10.72
CA THR A 183 -4.04 1.36 11.53
C THR A 183 -3.93 2.07 12.89
N ALA A 184 -2.83 1.86 13.62
CA ALA A 184 -2.64 2.46 14.94
C ALA A 184 -2.59 3.99 14.90
N ALA A 185 -1.95 4.57 13.89
CA ALA A 185 -1.89 6.02 13.73
C ALA A 185 -3.25 6.63 13.35
N SER A 186 -4.03 5.94 12.50
CA SER A 186 -5.41 6.35 12.18
C SER A 186 -6.30 6.32 13.42
N ASP A 187 -6.21 5.27 14.24
CA ASP A 187 -6.93 5.15 15.50
C ASP A 187 -6.53 6.26 16.48
N PHE A 188 -5.22 6.55 16.58
CA PHE A 188 -4.71 7.65 17.38
C PHE A 188 -5.33 9.00 16.96
N VAL A 189 -5.35 9.30 15.66
CA VAL A 189 -5.98 10.52 15.14
C VAL A 189 -7.48 10.53 15.47
N GLY A 190 -8.18 9.42 15.22
CA GLY A 190 -9.61 9.29 15.48
C GLY A 190 -10.00 9.53 16.94
N LYS A 191 -9.19 9.06 17.91
CA LYS A 191 -9.40 9.32 19.34
C LYS A 191 -9.37 10.82 19.69
N MET A 192 -8.62 11.63 18.93
CA MET A 192 -8.45 13.06 19.23
C MET A 192 -9.59 13.95 18.72
N PHE A 193 -10.42 13.43 17.82
CA PHE A 193 -11.62 14.12 17.31
C PHE A 193 -12.90 13.78 18.11
N ARG A 194 -12.79 12.90 19.12
CA ARG A 194 -13.90 12.50 19.98
C ARG A 194 -14.00 13.38 21.23
#